data_AF-A0A2N8RAS0-F1
#
_entry.id   AF-A0A2N8RAS0-F1
#
_cell.length_a   1.000
_cell.length_b   1.000
_cell.length_c   1.000
_cell.angle_alpha   90.00
_cell.angle_beta   90.00
_cell.angle_gamma   90.00
#
_symmetry.space_group_name_H-M   'P 1'
#
loop_
_entity.id
_entity.type
_entity.pdbx_description
1 polymer ?
#
loop_
_entity_poly.entity_id
_entity_poly.type
_entity_poly.pdbx_seq_one_letter_code
_entity_poly.pdbx_strand_id
1 'polypeptide(L)'
;MSRIRFSEIELYVPALPGLYEIYKDDGEALKVGIGINLRKRLIQHRRSRQSRLILKAGGDWNNPADVRSAQSILAKHLYFAGCIDGYDLRTEAGRQAFLQGRCYIRFRVTASREEARLLERALEAGGAFPFQGRVNRLPPPSD
;
A
#
# COMPACT_ATOMS: atom_id res chain seq x y z
N MET A 1 -1.91 -8.83 17.43
CA MET A 1 -1.00 -8.66 16.28
C MET A 1 0.00 -7.58 16.62
N SER A 2 1.29 -7.85 16.49
CA SER A 2 2.34 -6.84 16.73
C SER A 2 2.30 -5.76 15.65
N ARG A 3 2.45 -4.50 16.06
CA ARG A 3 2.63 -3.36 15.16
C ARG A 3 4.13 -3.21 14.91
N ILE A 4 4.52 -3.12 13.64
CA ILE A 4 5.91 -2.88 13.25
C ILE A 4 5.98 -1.69 12.30
N ARG A 5 7.11 -1.01 12.27
CA ARG A 5 7.43 0.02 11.29
C ARG A 5 7.94 -0.60 10.00
N PHE A 6 7.92 0.19 8.92
CA PHE A 6 8.51 -0.21 7.65
C PHE A 6 10.03 -0.46 7.73
N SER A 7 10.75 0.21 8.64
CA SER A 7 12.18 -0.02 8.87
C SER A 7 12.48 -1.38 9.50
N GLU A 8 11.49 -2.02 10.12
CA GLU A 8 11.67 -3.24 10.91
C GLU A 8 11.23 -4.51 10.14
N ILE A 9 10.86 -4.37 8.86
CA ILE A 9 10.33 -5.46 8.03
C ILE A 9 11.28 -6.65 7.98
N GLU A 10 12.57 -6.42 7.74
CA GLU A 10 13.56 -7.47 7.63
C GLU A 10 13.75 -8.26 8.93
N LEU A 11 13.57 -7.59 10.07
CA LEU A 11 13.75 -8.18 11.39
C LEU A 11 12.57 -9.05 11.81
N TYR A 12 11.33 -8.56 11.61
CA TYR A 12 10.15 -9.19 12.19
C TYR A 12 9.28 -9.95 11.18
N VAL A 13 9.30 -9.57 9.90
CA VAL A 13 8.38 -10.19 8.93
C VAL A 13 9.00 -11.47 8.37
N PRO A 14 8.34 -12.62 8.48
CA PRO A 14 8.82 -13.87 7.90
C PRO A 14 8.64 -13.90 6.38
N ALA A 15 9.45 -14.74 5.72
CA ALA A 15 9.38 -15.00 4.29
C ALA A 15 8.31 -16.05 3.94
N LEU A 16 7.10 -15.91 4.50
CA LEU A 16 6.00 -16.87 4.39
C LEU A 16 4.74 -16.23 3.77
N PRO A 17 3.77 -17.04 3.34
CA PRO A 17 2.46 -16.55 2.95
C PRO A 17 1.74 -15.84 4.11
N GLY A 18 0.91 -14.86 3.76
CA GLY A 18 0.03 -14.26 4.74
C GLY A 18 -0.61 -12.96 4.31
N LEU A 19 -1.22 -12.32 5.30
CA LEU A 19 -1.93 -11.06 5.23
C LEU A 19 -1.11 -9.96 5.91
N TYR A 20 -1.16 -8.76 5.35
CA TYR A 20 -0.70 -7.54 5.99
C TYR A 20 -1.78 -6.46 5.93
N GLU A 21 -1.75 -5.59 6.93
CA GLU A 21 -2.58 -4.41 7.04
C GLU A 21 -1.63 -3.22 7.30
N ILE A 22 -1.88 -2.10 6.65
CA ILE A 22 -1.12 -0.86 6.75
C ILE A 22 -2.07 0.20 7.29
N TYR A 23 -1.63 0.85 8.35
CA TYR A 23 -2.35 1.90 9.04
C TYR A 23 -1.48 3.14 9.15
N LYS A 24 -2.11 4.30 9.26
CA LYS A 24 -1.45 5.50 9.80
C LYS A 24 -1.27 5.38 11.31
N ASP A 25 -0.37 6.16 11.87
CA ASP A 25 -0.09 6.18 13.31
C ASP A 25 -1.30 6.61 14.17
N ASP A 26 -2.22 7.39 13.61
CA ASP A 26 -3.50 7.76 14.21
C ASP A 26 -4.53 6.61 14.25
N GLY A 27 -4.22 5.48 13.62
CA GLY A 27 -5.07 4.29 13.57
C GLY A 27 -5.95 4.19 12.33
N GLU A 28 -5.91 5.16 11.41
CA GLU A 28 -6.66 5.08 10.15
C GLU A 28 -6.12 3.96 9.27
N ALA A 29 -7.01 3.09 8.79
CA ALA A 29 -6.67 2.04 7.86
C ALA A 29 -6.35 2.63 6.48
N LEU A 30 -5.22 2.22 5.89
CA LEU A 30 -4.86 2.61 4.53
C LEU A 30 -5.07 1.45 3.57
N LYS A 31 -4.45 0.31 3.88
CA LYS A 31 -4.41 -0.81 2.96
C LYS A 31 -4.39 -2.15 3.67
N VAL A 32 -5.21 -3.08 3.21
CA VAL A 32 -5.02 -4.51 3.43
C VAL A 32 -4.44 -5.14 2.17
N GLY A 33 -3.63 -6.18 2.34
CA GLY A 33 -3.24 -7.02 1.24
C GLY A 33 -2.59 -8.35 1.63
N ILE A 34 -2.35 -9.21 0.64
CA ILE A 34 -1.66 -10.48 0.85
C ILE A 34 -0.31 -10.57 0.14
N GLY A 35 0.51 -11.52 0.57
CA GLY A 35 1.71 -11.94 -0.14
C GLY A 35 1.95 -13.43 0.02
N ILE A 36 2.43 -14.10 -1.03
CA ILE A 36 3.00 -15.45 -0.92
C ILE A 36 4.33 -15.45 -0.16
N ASN A 37 4.98 -14.28 -0.11
CA ASN A 37 6.13 -13.99 0.73
C ASN A 37 5.94 -12.57 1.27
N LEU A 38 5.50 -12.47 2.54
CA LEU A 38 5.16 -11.21 3.19
C LEU A 38 6.36 -10.25 3.21
N ARG A 39 7.53 -10.72 3.63
CA ARG A 39 8.76 -9.89 3.69
C ARG A 39 9.04 -9.23 2.35
N LYS A 40 9.08 -10.01 1.26
CA LYS A 40 9.33 -9.49 -0.09
C LYS A 40 8.27 -8.48 -0.51
N ARG A 41 6.98 -8.78 -0.25
CA ARG A 41 5.86 -7.90 -0.62
C ARG A 41 5.91 -6.56 0.12
N LEU A 42 6.18 -6.58 1.43
CA LEU A 42 6.28 -5.37 2.24
C LEU A 42 7.52 -4.54 1.90
N ILE A 43 8.66 -5.16 1.58
CA ILE A 43 9.84 -4.44 1.06
C ILE A 43 9.52 -3.74 -0.27
N GLN A 44 8.76 -4.38 -1.16
CA GLN A 44 8.31 -3.74 -2.41
C GLN A 44 7.43 -2.51 -2.14
N HIS A 45 6.56 -2.58 -1.14
CA HIS A 45 5.78 -1.42 -0.70
C HIS A 45 6.66 -0.32 -0.12
N ARG A 46 7.59 -0.66 0.78
CA ARG A 46 8.54 0.31 1.35
C ARG A 46 9.31 1.08 0.28
N ARG A 47 9.77 0.38 -0.76
CA ARG A 47 10.59 0.98 -1.83
C ARG A 47 9.78 1.91 -2.73
N SER A 48 8.47 1.68 -2.91
CA SER A 48 7.54 2.59 -3.62
C SER A 48 8.06 3.25 -4.91
N ARG A 49 8.81 2.50 -5.72
CA ARG A 49 9.67 3.05 -6.77
C ARG A 49 8.87 3.77 -7.86
N GLN A 50 9.25 5.00 -8.19
CA GLN A 50 8.67 5.79 -9.28
C GLN A 50 8.83 5.08 -10.62
N SER A 51 9.99 4.45 -10.86
CA SER A 51 10.27 3.67 -12.08
C SER A 51 9.33 2.47 -12.29
N ARG A 52 8.50 2.13 -11.29
CA ARG A 52 7.49 1.07 -11.38
C ARG A 52 6.06 1.61 -11.57
N LEU A 53 5.89 2.93 -11.57
CA LEU A 53 4.70 3.61 -12.08
C LEU A 53 4.94 3.94 -13.55
N ILE A 54 4.18 3.28 -14.42
CA ILE A 54 4.40 3.31 -15.86
C ILE A 54 3.19 3.97 -16.51
N LEU A 55 3.41 5.10 -17.15
CA LEU A 55 2.43 5.74 -18.00
C LEU A 55 2.22 4.87 -19.25
N LYS A 56 0.96 4.58 -19.59
CA LYS A 56 0.61 3.93 -20.86
C LYS A 56 0.95 4.85 -22.04
N ALA A 57 1.19 4.27 -23.22
CA ALA A 57 1.39 5.04 -24.44
C ALA A 57 0.18 5.96 -24.69
N GLY A 58 0.45 7.26 -24.89
CA GLY A 58 -0.58 8.28 -25.08
C GLY A 58 -1.40 8.64 -23.83
N GLY A 59 -1.01 8.17 -22.64
CA GLY A 59 -1.74 8.41 -21.39
C GLY A 59 -1.42 9.73 -20.70
N ASP A 60 -2.17 10.04 -19.64
CA ASP A 60 -1.96 11.22 -18.78
C ASP A 60 -1.67 10.84 -17.31
N TRP A 61 -0.63 11.43 -16.70
CA TRP A 61 -0.30 11.25 -15.28
C TRP A 61 -1.38 11.77 -14.33
N ASN A 62 -2.30 12.60 -14.81
CA ASN A 62 -3.47 13.06 -14.06
C ASN A 62 -4.58 12.02 -14.01
N ASN A 63 -4.57 11.04 -14.92
CA ASN A 63 -5.59 10.00 -15.00
C ASN A 63 -5.07 8.68 -14.39
N PRO A 64 -5.61 8.22 -13.25
CA PRO A 64 -5.24 6.93 -12.68
C PRO A 64 -5.40 5.77 -13.65
N ALA A 65 -6.36 5.80 -14.57
CA ALA A 65 -6.56 4.71 -15.53
C ALA A 65 -5.36 4.52 -16.47
N ASP A 66 -4.58 5.57 -16.71
CA ASP A 66 -3.46 5.61 -17.66
C ASP A 66 -2.12 5.22 -17.03
N VAL A 67 -2.08 5.09 -15.70
CA VAL A 67 -0.87 4.69 -14.98
C VAL A 67 -0.98 3.23 -14.53
N ARG A 68 -0.05 2.38 -14.94
CA ARG A 68 0.09 1.01 -14.45
C ARG A 68 1.13 0.96 -13.33
N SER A 69 0.85 0.22 -12.26
CA SER A 69 1.88 -0.18 -11.28
C SER A 69 2.42 -1.56 -11.64
N ALA A 70 3.72 -1.67 -11.91
CA ALA A 70 4.40 -2.93 -12.17
C ALA A 70 4.87 -3.66 -10.89
N GLN A 71 4.71 -3.07 -9.70
CA GLN A 71 5.24 -3.62 -8.46
C GLN A 71 4.30 -3.45 -7.26
N SER A 72 3.90 -2.22 -6.96
CA SER A 72 3.14 -1.87 -5.77
C SER A 72 1.92 -1.03 -6.12
N ILE A 73 0.73 -1.64 -6.03
CA ILE A 73 -0.52 -0.88 -6.21
C ILE A 73 -0.67 0.21 -5.15
N LEU A 74 -0.12 0.00 -3.94
CA LEU A 74 -0.03 1.03 -2.91
C LEU A 74 0.73 2.27 -3.39
N ALA A 75 1.86 2.12 -4.08
CA ALA A 75 2.60 3.26 -4.62
C ALA A 75 1.75 4.11 -5.57
N LYS A 76 0.89 3.47 -6.37
CA LYS A 76 -0.05 4.16 -7.25
C LYS A 76 -1.15 4.87 -6.46
N HIS A 77 -1.75 4.20 -5.47
CA HIS A 77 -2.75 4.84 -4.58
C HIS A 77 -2.16 6.08 -3.89
N LEU A 78 -0.97 5.96 -3.31
CA LEU A 78 -0.27 7.08 -2.68
C LEU A 78 0.02 8.21 -3.67
N TYR A 79 0.52 7.90 -4.88
CA TYR A 79 0.77 8.92 -5.91
C TYR A 79 -0.49 9.76 -6.21
N PHE A 80 -1.64 9.11 -6.36
CA PHE A 80 -2.89 9.80 -6.67
C PHE A 80 -3.59 10.41 -5.45
N ALA A 81 -3.21 10.05 -4.24
CA ALA A 81 -3.61 10.77 -3.03
C ALA A 81 -2.98 12.17 -2.95
N GLY A 82 -1.89 12.42 -3.69
CA GLY A 82 -1.29 13.76 -3.82
C GLY A 82 -0.43 14.12 -2.62
N CYS A 83 -1.04 14.69 -1.58
CA CYS A 83 -0.36 15.09 -0.36
C CYS A 83 -1.14 14.60 0.87
N ILE A 84 -0.43 13.98 1.82
CA ILE A 84 -1.00 13.55 3.10
C ILE A 84 -0.03 13.99 4.20
N ASP A 85 -0.53 14.63 5.24
CA ASP A 85 0.24 15.06 6.43
C ASP A 85 1.52 15.85 6.11
N GLY A 86 1.50 16.64 5.03
CA GLY A 86 2.65 17.44 4.56
C GLY A 86 3.66 16.67 3.71
N TYR A 87 3.44 15.39 3.40
CA TYR A 87 4.28 14.59 2.52
C TYR A 87 3.77 14.64 1.07
N ASP A 88 4.63 15.05 0.13
CA ASP A 88 4.32 14.96 -1.30
C ASP A 88 4.45 13.52 -1.82
N LEU A 89 3.32 12.82 -1.89
CA LEU A 89 3.24 11.43 -2.30
C LEU A 89 3.34 11.23 -3.81
N ARG A 90 3.36 12.30 -4.61
CA ARG A 90 3.66 12.19 -6.06
C ARG A 90 5.13 11.85 -6.28
N THR A 91 6.00 12.20 -5.33
CA THR A 91 7.42 11.86 -5.37
C THR A 91 7.71 10.49 -4.74
N GLU A 92 8.77 9.82 -5.20
CA GLU A 92 9.24 8.58 -4.57
C GLU A 92 9.69 8.83 -3.11
N ALA A 93 10.48 9.88 -2.89
CA ALA A 93 11.00 10.23 -1.58
C ALA A 93 9.87 10.51 -0.57
N GLY A 94 8.86 11.28 -0.97
CA GLY A 94 7.71 11.59 -0.11
C GLY A 94 6.89 10.34 0.24
N ARG A 95 6.65 9.42 -0.71
CA ARG A 95 6.00 8.13 -0.39
C ARG A 95 6.82 7.28 0.57
N GLN A 96 8.13 7.20 0.37
CA GLN A 96 9.00 6.42 1.25
C GLN A 96 9.05 7.01 2.66
N ALA A 97 9.18 8.33 2.77
CA ALA A 97 9.19 9.04 4.04
C ALA A 97 7.85 8.93 4.77
N PHE A 98 6.72 9.07 4.06
CA PHE A 98 5.39 8.87 4.62
C PHE A 98 5.22 7.45 5.19
N LEU A 99 5.54 6.42 4.40
CA LEU A 99 5.44 5.03 4.86
C LEU A 99 6.35 4.74 6.06
N GLN A 100 7.53 5.35 6.14
CA GLN A 100 8.47 5.11 7.24
C GLN A 100 8.13 5.90 8.51
N GLY A 101 7.64 7.13 8.36
CA GLY A 101 7.47 8.08 9.46
C GLY A 101 6.04 8.21 9.98
N ARG A 102 5.03 7.76 9.22
CA ARG A 102 3.61 7.94 9.55
C ARG A 102 2.78 6.66 9.50
N CYS A 103 3.39 5.52 9.17
CA CYS A 103 2.65 4.28 8.99
C CYS A 103 3.26 3.11 9.76
N TYR A 104 2.39 2.21 10.20
CA TYR A 104 2.76 0.93 10.76
C TYR A 104 2.05 -0.22 10.03
N ILE A 105 2.62 -1.41 10.18
CA ILE A 105 2.15 -2.65 9.59
C ILE A 105 1.70 -3.59 10.71
N ARG A 106 0.57 -4.25 10.51
CA ARG A 106 0.20 -5.49 11.21
C ARG A 106 0.25 -6.62 10.20
N PHE A 107 0.70 -7.79 10.61
CA PHE A 107 0.71 -8.95 9.71
C PHE A 107 0.35 -10.23 10.44
N ARG A 108 -0.12 -11.21 9.65
CA ARG A 108 -0.43 -12.56 10.07
C ARG A 108 0.05 -13.54 9.01
N VAL A 109 0.83 -14.53 9.45
CA VAL A 109 1.21 -15.67 8.61
C VAL A 109 0.02 -16.60 8.46
N THR A 110 -0.14 -17.18 7.27
CA THR A 110 -1.15 -18.19 6.96
C THR A 110 -0.47 -19.45 6.43
N ALA A 111 -1.18 -20.57 6.44
CA ALA A 111 -0.67 -21.82 5.87
C ALA A 111 -0.51 -21.73 4.34
N SER A 112 -1.40 -20.96 3.68
CA SER A 112 -1.40 -20.79 2.23
C SER A 112 -1.79 -19.38 1.80
N ARG A 113 -1.56 -19.09 0.51
CA ARG A 113 -2.01 -17.83 -0.11
C ARG A 113 -3.54 -17.77 -0.19
N GLU A 114 -4.18 -18.92 -0.37
CA GLU A 114 -5.62 -19.07 -0.50
C GLU A 114 -6.31 -18.69 0.81
N GLU A 115 -5.78 -19.18 1.95
CA GLU A 115 -6.22 -18.78 3.28
C GLU A 115 -6.07 -17.26 3.48
N ALA A 116 -4.91 -16.69 3.12
CA ALA A 116 -4.70 -15.25 3.18
C ALA A 116 -5.72 -14.48 2.34
N ARG A 117 -6.06 -14.97 1.14
CA ARG A 117 -7.02 -14.32 0.25
C ARG A 117 -8.44 -14.35 0.80
N LEU A 118 -8.84 -15.41 1.52
CA LEU A 118 -10.13 -15.46 2.21
C LEU A 118 -10.21 -14.40 3.31
N LEU A 119 -9.15 -14.26 4.11
CA LEU A 119 -9.06 -13.23 5.16
C LEU A 119 -9.06 -11.81 4.57
N GLU A 120 -8.29 -11.58 3.50
CA GLU A 120 -8.25 -10.30 2.79
C GLU A 120 -9.63 -9.90 2.27
N ARG A 121 -10.36 -10.83 1.64
CA ARG A 121 -11.72 -10.54 1.14
C ARG A 121 -12.69 -10.18 2.26
N ALA A 122 -12.62 -10.86 3.40
CA ALA A 122 -13.45 -10.57 4.56
C ALA A 122 -13.18 -9.15 5.10
N LEU A 123 -11.91 -8.73 5.12
CA LEU A 123 -11.51 -7.38 5.54
C LEU A 123 -11.86 -6.31 4.50
N GLU A 124 -11.66 -6.58 3.20
CA GLU A 124 -12.05 -5.69 2.10
C GLU A 124 -13.58 -5.45 2.11
N ALA A 125 -14.38 -6.49 2.39
CA ALA A 125 -15.84 -6.39 2.50
C ALA A 125 -16.30 -5.50 3.68
N GLY A 126 -15.47 -5.36 4.72
CA GLY A 126 -15.74 -4.45 5.84
C GLY A 126 -15.60 -2.96 5.49
N GLY A 127 -15.05 -2.62 4.31
CA GLY A 127 -15.00 -1.24 3.81
C GLY A 127 -13.98 -0.31 4.49
N ALA A 128 -13.22 -0.80 5.47
CA ALA A 128 -12.30 0.01 6.26
C ALA A 128 -11.04 0.45 5.51
N PHE A 129 -10.69 -0.18 4.38
CA PHE A 129 -9.42 0.05 3.68
C PHE A 129 -9.64 0.83 2.36
N PRO A 130 -9.29 2.13 2.29
CA PRO A 130 -9.53 2.94 1.11
C PRO A 130 -8.63 2.56 -0.08
N PHE A 131 -7.41 2.05 0.17
CA PHE A 131 -6.46 1.68 -0.90
C PHE A 131 -6.63 0.21 -1.36
N GLN A 132 -7.85 -0.11 -1.75
CA GLN A 132 -8.25 -1.37 -2.36
C GLN A 132 -8.62 -1.21 -3.84
N GLY A 133 -8.54 -2.30 -4.60
CA GLY A 133 -9.00 -2.33 -6.00
C GLY A 133 -8.37 -1.28 -6.93
N ARG A 134 -9.21 -0.69 -7.79
CA ARG A 134 -8.82 0.34 -8.77
C ARG A 134 -8.55 1.67 -8.06
N VAL A 135 -7.50 2.35 -8.47
CA VAL A 135 -7.23 3.72 -8.02
C VAL A 135 -8.18 4.66 -8.73
N ASN A 136 -9.08 5.27 -7.98
CA ASN A 136 -9.91 6.39 -8.45
C ASN A 136 -9.29 7.67 -7.88
N ARG A 137 -9.38 8.79 -8.59
CA ARG A 137 -9.18 10.09 -7.92
C ARG A 137 -10.25 10.17 -6.84
N LEU A 138 -9.85 10.38 -5.59
CA LEU A 138 -10.79 10.97 -4.64
C LEU A 138 -11.16 12.34 -5.25
N PRO A 139 -12.46 12.69 -5.32
CA PRO A 139 -12.83 14.03 -5.73
C PRO A 139 -12.08 15.02 -4.81
N PRO A 140 -11.62 16.17 -5.32
CA PRO A 140 -11.17 17.23 -4.42
C PRO A 140 -12.29 17.50 -3.40
N PRO A 141 -11.95 17.84 -2.15
CA PRO A 141 -12.96 18.28 -1.19
C PRO A 141 -13.78 19.39 -1.87
N SER A 142 -15.09 19.24 -1.85
CA SER A 142 -15.99 20.31 -2.29
C SER A 142 -15.78 21.50 -1.36
N ASP A 143 -15.48 22.66 -1.94
CA ASP A 143 -15.43 23.94 -1.22
C ASP A 143 -16.77 24.26 -0.52
#